data_AF-A0A7K9V470-F1
#
_entry.id   AF-A0A7K9V470-F1
#
_cell.length_a   1.000
_cell.length_b   1.000
_cell.length_c   1.000
_cell.angle_alpha   90.00
_cell.angle_beta   90.00
_cell.angle_gamma   90.00
#
_symmetry.space_group_name_H-M   'P 1'
#
loop_
_entity.id
_entity.type
_entity.pdbx_description
1 polymer ?
#
loop_
_entity_poly.entity_id
_entity_poly.type
_entity_poly.pdbx_seq_one_letter_code
_entity_poly.pdbx_strand_id
1 'polypeptide(L)'
;QGRLTDGKGKTIDCKDAIFIMTSNVASDEIAQHALQLRQEAMEMSKKRIAENLEDVQISDKITISKQFKEKVIRPILKAHFRRDEFLGRINEIVYFLPFCHSELIQLVNKELNFWAKKAKARHNITLLWDREVMDVLADGYNLHYGARSIKHEVERRVVNQLAAAYEQDLLPRGCTLRITVEDSDKQLLKTKDSSSPGAEKTKMPTLRLEIVEKDSKSRKLDIQAPLNPENITYFL
;
A
#
# COMPACT_ATOMS: atom_id res chain seq x y z
N GLN A 1 8.02 20.62 -31.23
CA GLN A 1 8.32 22.06 -31.09
C GLN A 1 8.45 22.32 -29.60
N GLY A 2 9.65 22.24 -29.03
CA GLY A 2 9.89 22.39 -27.59
C GLY A 2 9.79 23.85 -27.13
N ARG A 3 8.68 24.53 -27.44
CA ARG A 3 8.45 25.92 -27.01
C ARG A 3 7.01 26.03 -26.53
N LEU A 4 6.82 26.73 -25.42
CA LEU A 4 5.52 27.06 -24.86
C LEU A 4 5.39 28.58 -24.78
N THR A 5 4.34 29.15 -25.35
CA THR A 5 4.07 30.60 -25.23
C THR A 5 2.84 30.80 -24.38
N ASP A 6 2.92 31.63 -23.35
CA ASP A 6 1.78 31.96 -22.50
C ASP A 6 0.86 33.00 -23.16
N GLY A 7 -0.31 33.25 -22.55
CA GLY A 7 -1.29 34.23 -23.05
C GLY A 7 -0.83 35.69 -23.00
N LYS A 8 0.32 35.98 -22.36
CA LYS A 8 0.96 37.30 -22.32
C LYS A 8 2.05 37.45 -23.38
N GLY A 9 2.23 36.44 -24.24
CA GLY A 9 3.23 36.42 -25.31
C GLY A 9 4.64 36.03 -24.85
N LYS A 10 4.82 35.57 -23.60
CA LYS A 10 6.11 35.10 -23.12
C LYS A 10 6.35 33.68 -23.60
N THR A 11 7.41 33.48 -24.38
CA THR A 11 7.82 32.16 -24.87
C THR A 11 8.92 31.57 -23.98
N ILE A 12 8.77 30.30 -23.62
CA ILE A 12 9.74 29.49 -22.89
C ILE A 12 10.23 28.38 -23.83
N ASP A 13 11.54 28.14 -23.87
CA ASP A 13 12.15 26.99 -24.54
C ASP A 13 12.14 25.79 -23.57
N CYS A 14 11.64 24.66 -24.02
CA CYS A 14 11.42 23.43 -23.26
C CYS A 14 12.16 22.23 -23.88
N LYS A 15 13.20 22.45 -24.69
CA LYS A 15 13.98 21.36 -25.33
C LYS A 15 14.56 20.36 -24.34
N ASP A 16 15.00 20.83 -23.17
CA ASP A 16 15.59 19.99 -22.12
C ASP A 16 14.56 19.57 -21.05
N ALA A 17 13.29 19.95 -21.22
CA ALA A 17 12.25 19.61 -20.27
C ALA A 17 11.72 18.20 -20.50
N ILE A 18 11.58 17.44 -19.43
CA ILE A 18 10.89 16.14 -19.44
C ILE A 18 9.43 16.39 -19.07
N PHE A 19 8.52 16.02 -19.97
CA PHE A 19 7.09 16.10 -19.72
C PHE A 19 6.57 14.76 -19.20
N ILE A 20 6.09 14.76 -17.95
CA ILE A 20 5.45 13.61 -17.33
C ILE A 20 3.96 13.91 -17.22
N MET A 21 3.14 13.01 -17.75
CA MET A 21 1.69 13.09 -17.68
C MET A 21 1.17 11.81 -17.03
N THR A 22 0.25 11.96 -16.09
CA THR A 22 -0.37 10.85 -15.37
C THR A 22 -1.86 10.82 -15.65
N SER A 23 -2.41 9.64 -15.89
CA SER A 23 -3.83 9.45 -16.14
C SER A 23 -4.30 8.15 -15.49
N ASN A 24 -5.51 8.15 -14.94
CA ASN A 24 -6.16 6.95 -14.44
C ASN A 24 -6.98 6.24 -15.54
N VAL A 25 -6.93 6.74 -16.78
CA VAL A 25 -7.63 6.10 -17.91
C VAL A 25 -7.10 4.69 -18.13
N ALA A 26 -8.01 3.74 -18.32
CA ALA A 26 -7.74 2.30 -18.45
C ALA A 26 -7.23 1.60 -17.16
N SER A 27 -7.31 2.25 -15.98
CA SER A 27 -6.86 1.63 -14.73
C SER A 27 -7.57 0.32 -14.42
N ASP A 28 -8.88 0.27 -14.68
CA ASP A 28 -9.71 -0.86 -14.32
C ASP A 28 -9.42 -2.06 -15.24
N GLU A 29 -9.28 -1.83 -16.54
CA GLU A 29 -8.90 -2.86 -17.51
C GLU A 29 -7.50 -3.39 -17.25
N ILE A 30 -6.54 -2.52 -16.90
CA ILE A 30 -5.19 -2.94 -16.50
C ILE A 30 -5.25 -3.79 -15.24
N ALA A 31 -6.07 -3.41 -14.26
CA ALA A 31 -6.19 -4.16 -13.01
C ALA A 31 -6.81 -5.55 -13.22
N GLN A 32 -7.85 -5.64 -14.05
CA GLN A 32 -8.50 -6.92 -14.39
C GLN A 32 -7.53 -7.90 -15.07
N HIS A 33 -6.58 -7.39 -15.87
CA HIS A 33 -5.60 -8.21 -16.57
C HIS A 33 -4.24 -8.28 -15.84
N ALA A 34 -4.13 -7.75 -14.62
CA ALA A 34 -2.84 -7.58 -13.94
C ALA A 34 -2.06 -8.89 -13.78
N LEU A 35 -2.73 -9.99 -13.43
CA LEU A 35 -2.09 -11.30 -13.27
C LEU A 35 -1.52 -11.82 -14.60
N GLN A 36 -2.31 -11.77 -15.67
CA GLN A 36 -1.88 -12.17 -17.01
C GLN A 36 -0.71 -11.30 -17.48
N LEU A 37 -0.82 -9.98 -17.32
CA LEU A 37 0.22 -9.02 -17.72
C LEU A 37 1.55 -9.27 -16.99
N ARG A 38 1.50 -9.63 -15.71
CA ARG A 38 2.71 -9.99 -14.94
C ARG A 38 3.31 -11.30 -15.44
N GLN A 39 2.49 -12.32 -15.71
CA GLN A 39 2.96 -13.60 -16.24
C GLN A 39 3.64 -13.42 -17.61
N GLU A 40 2.98 -12.72 -18.54
CA GLU A 40 3.53 -12.41 -19.86
C GLU A 40 4.87 -11.65 -19.74
N ALA A 41 4.95 -10.66 -18.85
CA ALA A 41 6.18 -9.91 -18.63
C ALA A 41 7.33 -10.78 -18.07
N MET A 42 7.03 -11.69 -17.15
CA MET A 42 8.01 -12.64 -16.61
C MET A 42 8.47 -13.67 -17.65
N GLU A 43 7.59 -14.14 -18.52
CA GLU A 43 7.96 -15.05 -19.61
C GLU A 43 8.86 -14.36 -20.64
N MET A 44 8.52 -13.12 -21.01
CA MET A 44 9.32 -12.32 -21.93
C MET A 44 10.71 -12.00 -21.36
N SER A 45 10.81 -11.71 -20.05
CA SER A 45 12.11 -11.50 -19.41
C SER A 45 12.94 -12.78 -19.37
N LYS A 46 12.33 -13.93 -19.02
CA LYS A 46 13.00 -15.24 -19.05
C LYS A 46 13.53 -15.60 -20.44
N LYS A 47 12.74 -15.39 -21.50
CA LYS A 47 13.16 -15.64 -22.88
C LYS A 47 14.36 -14.78 -23.28
N ARG A 48 14.35 -13.48 -22.94
CA ARG A 48 15.48 -12.57 -23.20
C ARG A 48 16.76 -13.00 -22.48
N ILE A 49 16.64 -13.47 -21.25
CA ILE A 49 17.79 -13.97 -20.46
C ILE A 49 18.34 -15.27 -21.06
N ALA A 50 17.48 -16.14 -21.56
CA ALA A 50 17.90 -17.38 -22.23
C ALA A 50 18.58 -17.12 -23.59
N GLU A 51 18.21 -16.04 -24.28
CA GLU A 51 18.72 -15.70 -25.62
C GLU A 51 19.96 -14.78 -25.59
N ASN A 52 20.17 -13.97 -24.54
CA ASN A 52 21.30 -13.04 -24.43
C ASN A 52 22.10 -13.25 -23.13
N LEU A 53 23.36 -13.69 -23.25
CA LEU A 53 24.24 -14.03 -22.14
C LEU A 53 24.93 -12.84 -21.44
N GLU A 54 24.79 -11.57 -21.89
CA GLU A 54 25.70 -10.50 -21.42
C GLU A 54 25.11 -9.14 -20.96
N ASP A 55 23.80 -8.86 -21.01
CA ASP A 55 23.27 -7.57 -20.54
C ASP A 55 22.17 -7.73 -19.48
N VAL A 56 22.56 -8.10 -18.26
CA VAL A 56 21.67 -8.11 -17.08
C VAL A 56 21.67 -6.73 -16.42
N GLN A 57 21.12 -5.73 -17.11
CA GLN A 57 20.49 -4.61 -16.41
C GLN A 57 19.00 -4.91 -16.32
N ILE A 58 18.59 -5.48 -15.19
CA ILE A 58 17.19 -5.62 -14.80
C ILE A 58 16.65 -4.21 -14.59
N SER A 59 16.24 -3.56 -15.68
CA SER A 59 15.27 -2.48 -15.54
C SER A 59 13.95 -3.16 -15.24
N ASP A 60 13.37 -2.89 -14.08
CA ASP A 60 12.04 -3.34 -13.62
C ASP A 60 10.89 -2.76 -14.49
N LYS A 61 11.16 -2.50 -15.77
CA LYS A 61 10.20 -1.98 -16.72
C LYS A 61 9.36 -3.16 -17.21
N ILE A 62 8.28 -3.45 -16.48
CA ILE A 62 7.24 -4.37 -16.91
C ILE A 62 6.73 -3.89 -18.27
N THR A 63 7.19 -4.55 -19.33
CA THR A 63 6.82 -4.20 -20.70
C THR A 63 5.58 -4.99 -21.05
N ILE A 64 4.42 -4.35 -20.96
CA ILE A 64 3.14 -4.92 -21.40
C ILE A 64 3.23 -5.38 -22.86
N SER A 65 2.58 -6.51 -23.18
CA SER A 65 2.55 -7.08 -24.52
C SER A 65 1.96 -6.12 -25.56
N LYS A 66 2.51 -6.13 -26.77
CA LYS A 66 2.03 -5.28 -27.88
C LYS A 66 0.55 -5.54 -28.19
N GLN A 67 0.10 -6.78 -28.04
CA GLN A 67 -1.28 -7.17 -28.28
C GLN A 67 -2.25 -6.47 -27.31
N PHE A 68 -1.93 -6.46 -26.00
CA PHE A 68 -2.76 -5.78 -25.01
C PHE A 68 -2.80 -4.26 -25.25
N LYS A 69 -1.65 -3.65 -25.59
CA LYS A 69 -1.58 -2.21 -25.91
C LYS A 69 -2.49 -1.83 -27.07
N GLU A 70 -2.44 -2.58 -28.18
CA GLU A 70 -3.21 -2.25 -29.38
C GLU A 70 -4.69 -2.60 -29.26
N LYS A 71 -5.05 -3.72 -28.62
CA LYS A 71 -6.44 -4.19 -28.58
C LYS A 71 -7.26 -3.60 -27.44
N VAL A 72 -6.63 -3.35 -26.28
CA VAL A 72 -7.33 -2.93 -25.06
C VAL A 72 -7.05 -1.46 -24.79
N ILE A 73 -5.79 -1.07 -24.65
CA ILE A 73 -5.43 0.29 -24.21
C ILE A 73 -5.71 1.34 -25.28
N ARG A 74 -5.27 1.11 -26.53
CA ARG A 74 -5.33 2.11 -27.60
C ARG A 74 -6.77 2.57 -27.90
N PRO A 75 -7.79 1.70 -27.97
CA PRO A 75 -9.18 2.14 -28.12
C PRO A 75 -9.67 3.02 -26.96
N ILE A 76 -9.33 2.68 -25.71
CA ILE A 76 -9.73 3.45 -24.52
C ILE A 76 -9.09 4.83 -24.54
N LEU A 77 -7.78 4.91 -24.81
CA LEU A 77 -7.06 6.19 -24.91
C LEU A 77 -7.61 7.05 -26.05
N LYS A 78 -7.92 6.44 -27.21
CA LYS A 78 -8.49 7.16 -28.35
C LYS A 78 -9.88 7.70 -28.04
N ALA A 79 -10.73 6.93 -27.37
CA ALA A 79 -12.06 7.37 -26.94
C ALA A 79 -11.98 8.54 -25.94
N HIS A 80 -11.04 8.48 -24.99
CA HIS A 80 -10.89 9.50 -23.97
C HIS A 80 -10.27 10.81 -24.50
N PHE A 81 -9.14 10.73 -25.22
CA PHE A 81 -8.42 11.92 -25.70
C PHE A 81 -8.91 12.45 -27.05
N ARG A 82 -9.74 11.70 -27.78
CA ARG A 82 -10.40 12.06 -29.06
C ARG A 82 -9.49 12.48 -30.23
N ARG A 83 -8.18 12.64 -30.00
CA ARG A 83 -7.19 13.12 -30.99
C ARG A 83 -5.98 12.18 -31.01
N ASP A 84 -5.80 11.47 -32.13
CA ASP A 84 -4.65 10.57 -32.30
C ASP A 84 -3.31 11.34 -32.39
N GLU A 85 -3.33 12.61 -32.80
CA GLU A 85 -2.12 13.45 -32.86
C GLU A 85 -1.44 13.62 -31.51
N PHE A 86 -2.20 13.66 -30.42
CA PHE A 86 -1.65 13.78 -29.07
C PHE A 86 -0.91 12.50 -28.68
N LEU A 87 -1.54 11.33 -28.91
CA LEU A 87 -0.92 10.04 -28.63
C LEU A 87 0.34 9.82 -29.47
N GLY A 88 0.35 10.29 -30.72
CA GLY A 88 1.53 10.24 -31.59
C GLY A 88 2.71 11.10 -31.14
N ARG A 89 2.52 12.05 -30.19
CA ARG A 89 3.59 12.87 -29.62
C ARG A 89 4.18 12.30 -28.33
N ILE A 90 3.61 11.23 -27.79
CA ILE A 90 4.09 10.60 -26.56
C ILE A 90 5.18 9.59 -26.93
N ASN A 91 6.40 9.83 -26.45
CA ASN A 91 7.55 8.95 -26.72
C ASN A 91 7.36 7.56 -26.10
N GLU A 92 6.95 7.50 -24.84
CA GLU A 92 6.75 6.25 -24.10
C GLU A 92 5.55 6.34 -23.16
N ILE A 93 4.83 5.23 -23.03
CA ILE A 93 3.75 5.05 -22.05
C ILE A 93 4.19 3.99 -21.06
N VAL A 94 4.23 4.37 -19.78
CA VAL A 94 4.52 3.48 -18.66
C VAL A 94 3.21 3.07 -18.01
N TYR A 95 3.05 1.77 -17.76
CA TYR A 95 1.85 1.21 -17.17
C TYR A 95 2.14 0.77 -15.75
N PHE A 96 1.27 1.16 -14.82
CA PHE A 96 1.37 0.78 -13.42
C PHE A 96 0.42 -0.38 -13.16
N LEU A 97 0.97 -1.55 -12.86
CA LEU A 97 0.19 -2.69 -12.45
C LEU A 97 -0.14 -2.59 -10.95
N PRO A 98 -1.31 -3.09 -10.52
CA PRO A 98 -1.62 -3.24 -9.10
C PRO A 98 -0.53 -4.02 -8.36
N PHE A 99 -0.23 -3.64 -7.13
CA PHE A 99 0.75 -4.33 -6.31
C PHE A 99 0.37 -5.80 -6.10
N CYS A 100 1.34 -6.71 -6.21
CA CYS A 100 1.18 -8.09 -5.76
C CYS A 100 1.44 -8.20 -4.25
N HIS A 101 1.05 -9.33 -3.64
CA HIS A 101 1.20 -9.54 -2.19
C HIS A 101 2.61 -9.27 -1.69
N SER A 102 3.64 -9.77 -2.38
CA SER A 102 5.04 -9.55 -1.96
C SER A 102 5.44 -8.08 -2.01
N GLU A 103 4.99 -7.32 -3.01
CA GLU A 103 5.23 -5.88 -3.10
C GLU A 103 4.47 -5.12 -1.99
N LEU A 104 3.25 -5.54 -1.66
CA LEU A 104 2.48 -4.99 -0.54
C LEU A 104 3.20 -5.22 0.80
N ILE A 105 3.72 -6.42 1.05
CA ILE A 105 4.50 -6.72 2.25
C ILE A 105 5.75 -5.84 2.34
N GLN A 106 6.46 -5.64 1.22
CA GLN A 106 7.61 -4.73 1.19
C GLN A 106 7.21 -3.29 1.50
N LEU A 107 6.08 -2.83 0.95
CA LEU A 107 5.53 -1.50 1.20
C LEU A 107 5.16 -1.32 2.67
N VAL A 108 4.41 -2.26 3.25
CA VAL A 108 4.04 -2.28 4.67
C VAL A 108 5.29 -2.25 5.55
N ASN A 109 6.28 -3.10 5.27
CA ASN A 109 7.53 -3.13 6.03
C ASN A 109 8.27 -1.79 5.95
N LYS A 110 8.29 -1.13 4.79
CA LYS A 110 8.90 0.20 4.62
C LYS A 110 8.19 1.26 5.47
N GLU A 111 6.86 1.26 5.49
CA GLU A 111 6.06 2.18 6.29
C GLU A 111 6.23 1.92 7.80
N LEU A 112 6.19 0.66 8.24
CA LEU A 112 6.43 0.31 9.65
C LEU A 112 7.83 0.74 10.09
N ASN A 113 8.86 0.51 9.27
CA ASN A 113 10.22 0.97 9.56
C ASN A 113 10.34 2.49 9.61
N PHE A 114 9.62 3.22 8.76
CA PHE A 114 9.56 4.68 8.82
C PHE A 114 9.03 5.15 10.18
N TRP A 115 7.91 4.57 10.63
CA TRP A 115 7.31 4.90 11.93
C TRP A 115 8.16 4.43 13.12
N ALA A 116 8.80 3.27 13.03
CA ALA A 116 9.72 2.77 14.06
C ALA A 116 10.91 3.70 14.27
N LYS A 117 11.51 4.22 13.18
CA LYS A 117 12.59 5.22 13.27
C LYS A 117 12.10 6.51 13.93
N LYS A 118 10.89 6.97 13.57
CA LYS A 118 10.29 8.19 14.14
C LYS A 118 9.98 8.03 15.63
N ALA A 119 9.43 6.88 16.04
CA ALA A 119 9.13 6.54 17.43
C ALA A 119 10.41 6.46 18.28
N LYS A 120 11.46 5.82 17.76
CA LYS A 120 12.76 5.73 18.43
C LYS A 120 13.41 7.10 18.62
N ALA A 121 13.40 7.94 17.59
CA ALA A 121 14.03 9.25 17.64
C ALA A 121 13.35 10.23 18.61
N ARG A 122 12.01 10.19 18.72
CA ARG A 122 11.24 11.15 19.54
C ARG A 122 10.94 10.65 20.95
N HIS A 123 10.66 9.37 21.13
CA HIS A 123 10.15 8.81 22.38
C HIS A 123 11.04 7.69 22.95
N ASN A 124 12.15 7.36 22.29
CA ASN A 124 13.03 6.24 22.63
C ASN A 124 12.29 4.89 22.72
N ILE A 125 11.25 4.70 21.90
CA ILE A 125 10.46 3.47 21.85
C ILE A 125 11.00 2.57 20.73
N THR A 126 11.20 1.29 21.04
CA THR A 126 11.58 0.28 20.04
C THR A 126 10.33 -0.50 19.63
N LEU A 127 10.00 -0.51 18.33
CA LEU A 127 8.88 -1.28 17.78
C LEU A 127 9.39 -2.59 17.18
N LEU A 128 8.70 -3.69 17.48
CA LEU A 128 8.89 -5.03 16.92
C LEU A 128 7.54 -5.50 16.36
N TRP A 129 7.55 -6.25 15.27
CA TRP A 129 6.32 -6.80 14.68
C TRP A 129 6.60 -8.16 14.05
N ASP A 130 5.59 -9.02 14.09
CA ASP A 130 5.63 -10.35 13.49
C ASP A 130 5.16 -10.32 12.03
N ARG A 131 5.45 -11.41 11.29
CA ARG A 131 5.04 -11.52 9.88
C ARG A 131 3.52 -11.43 9.70
N GLU A 132 2.77 -12.01 10.62
CA GLU A 132 1.29 -11.99 10.60
C GLU A 132 0.74 -10.55 10.60
N VAL A 133 1.41 -9.62 11.28
CA VAL A 133 1.03 -8.20 11.30
C VAL A 133 1.18 -7.58 9.90
N MET A 134 2.24 -7.95 9.19
CA MET A 134 2.46 -7.46 7.82
C MET A 134 1.40 -7.99 6.87
N ASP A 135 1.02 -9.26 6.99
CA ASP A 135 -0.03 -9.87 6.17
C ASP A 135 -1.39 -9.19 6.44
N VAL A 136 -1.77 -8.98 7.70
CA VAL A 136 -3.02 -8.28 8.07
C VAL A 136 -3.06 -6.84 7.56
N LEU A 137 -1.93 -6.13 7.60
CA LEU A 137 -1.85 -4.77 7.07
C LEU A 137 -1.89 -4.74 5.53
N ALA A 138 -1.32 -5.75 4.88
CA ALA A 138 -1.37 -5.91 3.42
C ALA A 138 -2.79 -6.22 2.94
N ASP A 139 -3.59 -6.95 3.71
CA ASP A 139 -5.01 -7.22 3.42
C ASP A 139 -5.87 -5.96 3.41
N GLY A 140 -5.42 -4.88 4.08
CA GLY A 140 -6.04 -3.54 4.01
C GLY A 140 -5.80 -2.80 2.69
N TYR A 141 -5.18 -3.43 1.69
CA TYR A 141 -4.93 -2.83 0.39
C TYR A 141 -6.22 -2.57 -0.39
N ASN A 142 -6.38 -1.35 -0.89
CA ASN A 142 -7.46 -0.99 -1.80
C ASN A 142 -6.89 -0.55 -3.14
N LEU A 143 -7.27 -1.26 -4.19
CA LEU A 143 -6.83 -1.02 -5.55
C LEU A 143 -7.05 0.42 -6.03
N HIS A 144 -8.21 1.02 -5.74
CA HIS A 144 -8.54 2.37 -6.19
C HIS A 144 -7.70 3.45 -5.52
N TYR A 145 -7.29 3.22 -4.27
CA TYR A 145 -6.46 4.16 -3.50
C TYR A 145 -4.96 3.84 -3.60
N GLY A 146 -4.60 2.68 -4.14
CA GLY A 146 -3.22 2.23 -4.31
C GLY A 146 -2.44 2.22 -2.99
N ALA A 147 -1.15 2.51 -3.05
CA ALA A 147 -0.26 2.52 -1.87
C ALA A 147 -0.73 3.45 -0.73
N ARG A 148 -1.62 4.41 -0.99
CA ARG A 148 -2.17 5.30 0.04
C ARG A 148 -3.04 4.55 1.03
N SER A 149 -3.73 3.49 0.61
CA SER A 149 -4.54 2.68 1.53
C SER A 149 -3.67 2.03 2.61
N ILE A 150 -2.49 1.53 2.23
CA ILE A 150 -1.54 0.92 3.17
C ILE A 150 -1.02 1.92 4.18
N LYS A 151 -0.66 3.13 3.74
CA LYS A 151 -0.24 4.20 4.65
C LYS A 151 -1.32 4.51 5.67
N HIS A 152 -2.55 4.70 5.19
CA HIS A 152 -3.69 4.94 6.06
C HIS A 152 -3.96 3.78 7.01
N GLU A 153 -3.84 2.53 6.56
CA GLU A 153 -4.07 1.36 7.42
C GLU A 153 -3.03 1.23 8.53
N VAL A 154 -1.75 1.48 8.20
CA VAL A 154 -0.66 1.53 9.19
C VAL A 154 -0.89 2.67 10.18
N GLU A 155 -1.24 3.86 9.71
CA GLU A 155 -1.53 5.00 10.57
C GLU A 155 -2.71 4.71 11.50
N ARG A 156 -3.83 4.26 10.93
CA ARG A 156 -5.06 3.99 11.67
C ARG A 156 -4.91 2.89 12.72
N ARG A 157 -4.23 1.79 12.39
CA ARG A 157 -4.16 0.63 13.29
C ARG A 157 -2.95 0.65 14.21
N VAL A 158 -1.81 1.15 13.76
CA VAL A 158 -0.55 1.11 14.52
C VAL A 158 -0.27 2.46 15.17
N VAL A 159 -0.25 3.53 14.38
CA VAL A 159 0.16 4.86 14.90
C VAL A 159 -0.86 5.40 15.88
N ASN A 160 -2.16 5.28 15.59
CA ASN A 160 -3.21 5.75 16.50
C ASN A 160 -3.22 4.96 17.81
N GLN A 161 -2.99 3.65 17.77
CA GLN A 161 -2.87 2.85 19.00
C GLN A 161 -1.63 3.25 19.82
N LEU A 162 -0.50 3.48 19.15
CA LEU A 162 0.72 3.96 19.80
C LEU A 162 0.52 5.34 20.44
N ALA A 163 -0.16 6.25 19.73
CA ALA A 163 -0.49 7.58 20.24
C ALA A 163 -1.41 7.52 21.45
N ALA A 164 -2.49 6.74 21.39
CA ALA A 164 -3.41 6.56 22.50
C ALA A 164 -2.73 5.94 23.73
N ALA A 165 -1.87 4.94 23.54
CA ALA A 165 -1.09 4.33 24.63
C ALA A 165 -0.09 5.32 25.25
N TYR A 166 0.50 6.20 24.44
CA TYR A 166 1.40 7.26 24.91
C TYR A 166 0.64 8.33 25.73
N GLU A 167 -0.53 8.75 25.27
CA GLU A 167 -1.39 9.73 25.96
C GLU A 167 -1.92 9.21 27.31
N GLN A 168 -2.14 7.90 27.43
CA GLN A 168 -2.59 7.25 28.67
C GLN A 168 -1.43 6.97 29.66
N ASP A 169 -0.22 7.47 29.38
CA ASP A 169 0.99 7.23 30.17
C ASP A 169 1.32 5.74 30.40
N LEU A 170 0.81 4.86 29.53
CA LEU A 170 1.01 3.40 29.62
C LEU A 170 2.40 2.96 29.14
N LEU A 171 3.17 3.87 28.54
CA LEU A 171 4.45 3.59 27.88
C LEU A 171 5.62 4.12 28.72
N PRO A 172 6.35 3.26 29.47
CA PRO A 172 7.54 3.68 30.18
C PRO A 172 8.65 4.12 29.20
N ARG A 173 9.51 5.05 29.63
CA ARG A 173 10.61 5.56 28.79
C ARG A 173 11.55 4.42 28.40
N GLY A 174 11.89 4.33 27.11
CA GLY A 174 12.81 3.28 26.64
C GLY A 174 12.17 1.91 26.44
N CYS A 175 10.84 1.82 26.35
CA CYS A 175 10.15 0.54 26.23
C CYS A 175 10.32 -0.10 24.84
N THR A 176 10.19 -1.43 24.82
CA THR A 176 10.08 -2.22 23.60
C THR A 176 8.63 -2.69 23.46
N LEU A 177 7.99 -2.30 22.36
CA LEU A 177 6.64 -2.69 22.01
C LEU A 177 6.69 -3.75 20.92
N ARG A 178 5.93 -4.83 21.10
CA ARG A 178 5.67 -5.83 20.07
C ARG A 178 4.24 -5.67 19.57
N ILE A 179 4.08 -5.54 18.27
CA ILE A 179 2.79 -5.54 17.59
C ILE A 179 2.45 -7.00 17.29
N THR A 180 1.29 -7.46 17.75
CA THR A 180 0.79 -8.82 17.53
C THR A 180 -0.61 -8.78 16.92
N VAL A 181 -0.95 -9.83 16.17
CA VAL A 181 -2.31 -10.04 15.66
C VAL A 181 -3.07 -10.88 16.69
N GLU A 182 -4.21 -10.38 17.16
CA GLU A 182 -5.15 -11.22 17.90
C GLU A 182 -6.17 -11.80 16.92
N ASP A 183 -5.95 -13.06 16.58
CA ASP A 183 -6.89 -13.82 15.78
C ASP A 183 -8.11 -14.19 16.63
N SER A 184 -9.31 -13.79 16.18
CA SER A 184 -10.55 -14.09 16.88
C SER A 184 -10.84 -15.60 16.91
N ASP A 185 -10.24 -16.39 16.01
CA ASP A 185 -10.43 -17.84 15.97
C ASP A 185 -9.75 -18.61 17.11
N LYS A 186 -8.73 -18.03 17.77
CA LYS A 186 -8.06 -18.70 18.90
C LYS A 186 -8.79 -18.56 20.24
N GLN A 187 -9.79 -17.67 20.38
CA GLN A 187 -10.59 -17.57 21.61
C GLN A 187 -11.71 -18.62 21.70
N LEU A 188 -12.15 -19.20 20.58
CA LEU A 188 -13.22 -20.21 20.58
C LEU A 188 -12.76 -21.61 21.07
N LEU A 189 -11.47 -21.81 21.31
CA LEU A 189 -10.91 -23.08 21.82
C LEU A 189 -10.63 -23.09 23.34
N LYS A 190 -10.90 -21.99 24.08
CA LYS A 190 -10.72 -21.97 25.54
C LYS A 190 -11.96 -21.64 26.38
N THR A 191 -13.11 -21.41 25.77
CA THR A 191 -14.39 -21.25 26.49
C THR A 191 -15.54 -21.85 25.71
N LYS A 192 -15.63 -23.19 25.68
CA LYS A 192 -16.89 -23.88 25.39
C LYS A 192 -17.48 -24.33 26.70
N ASP A 193 -18.37 -23.50 27.26
CA ASP A 193 -19.60 -23.97 27.87
C ASP A 193 -20.68 -22.90 27.70
N SER A 194 -21.85 -23.36 27.24
CA SER A 194 -23.14 -22.68 27.10
C SER A 194 -23.37 -21.63 25.98
N SER A 195 -23.88 -22.16 24.85
CA SER A 195 -25.08 -21.73 24.09
C SER A 195 -25.32 -20.27 23.68
N SER A 196 -25.20 -19.98 22.36
CA SER A 196 -26.33 -19.66 21.45
C SER A 196 -25.82 -19.32 20.03
N PRO A 197 -26.52 -19.73 18.95
CA PRO A 197 -26.07 -19.50 17.57
C PRO A 197 -26.69 -18.22 16.97
N GLY A 198 -25.87 -17.32 16.42
CA GLY A 198 -26.37 -16.16 15.69
C GLY A 198 -25.29 -15.19 15.23
N ALA A 199 -25.22 -15.00 13.90
CA ALA A 199 -24.44 -14.01 13.14
C ALA A 199 -22.93 -14.29 12.95
N GLU A 200 -22.61 -14.96 11.83
CA GLU A 200 -21.30 -14.88 11.17
C GLU A 200 -21.05 -13.43 10.72
N LYS A 201 -20.48 -12.62 11.63
CA LYS A 201 -19.69 -11.45 11.25
C LYS A 201 -18.25 -11.92 11.23
N THR A 202 -17.66 -12.07 10.04
CA THR A 202 -16.22 -12.26 9.87
C THR A 202 -15.51 -11.05 10.49
N LYS A 203 -15.17 -11.13 11.77
CA LYS A 203 -14.49 -10.05 12.50
C LYS A 203 -13.12 -9.87 11.87
N MET A 204 -12.81 -8.65 11.42
CA MET A 204 -11.48 -8.34 10.90
C MET A 204 -10.43 -8.59 12.00
N PRO A 205 -9.28 -9.20 11.67
CA PRO A 205 -8.21 -9.43 12.64
C PRO A 205 -7.79 -8.11 13.26
N THR A 206 -7.72 -8.06 14.60
CA THR A 206 -7.42 -6.84 15.34
C THR A 206 -5.95 -6.83 15.73
N LEU A 207 -5.24 -5.74 15.41
CA LEU A 207 -3.87 -5.54 15.87
C LEU A 207 -3.87 -5.06 17.32
N ARG A 208 -2.96 -5.60 18.13
CA ARG A 208 -2.74 -5.15 19.51
C ARG A 208 -1.26 -4.85 19.75
N LEU A 209 -1.04 -3.95 20.71
CA LEU A 209 0.29 -3.61 21.22
C LEU A 209 0.54 -4.37 22.53
N GLU A 210 1.64 -5.11 22.58
CA GLU A 210 2.15 -5.77 23.78
C GLU A 210 3.46 -5.11 24.21
N ILE A 211 3.59 -4.70 25.48
CA ILE A 211 4.89 -4.29 26.03
C ILE A 211 5.68 -5.54 26.34
N VAL A 212 6.92 -5.61 25.84
CA VAL A 212 7.89 -6.62 26.24
C VAL A 212 8.75 -6.05 27.37
N GLU A 213 8.48 -6.45 28.61
CA GLU A 213 9.35 -6.11 29.75
C GLU A 213 10.61 -6.98 29.72
N LYS A 214 11.72 -6.47 30.29
CA LYS A 214 13.06 -7.14 30.34
C LYS A 214 13.05 -8.53 31.00
N ASP A 215 11.95 -8.92 31.61
CA ASP A 215 11.77 -10.16 32.37
C ASP A 215 10.95 -11.23 31.61
N SER A 216 10.89 -11.13 30.26
CA SER A 216 10.13 -12.02 29.36
C SER A 216 8.62 -12.10 29.61
N LYS A 217 8.05 -11.25 30.46
CA LYS A 217 6.60 -11.11 30.64
C LYS A 217 6.08 -10.05 29.67
N SER A 218 5.23 -10.44 28.73
CA SER A 218 4.48 -9.50 27.90
C SER A 218 3.27 -9.00 28.66
N ARG A 219 3.11 -7.67 28.76
CA ARG A 219 1.88 -7.05 29.28
C ARG A 219 1.05 -6.57 28.10
N LYS A 220 -0.16 -7.10 27.99
CA LYS A 220 -1.15 -6.62 27.03
C LYS A 220 -1.54 -5.20 27.43
N LEU A 221 -1.42 -4.26 26.49
CA LEU A 221 -1.97 -2.92 26.68
C LEU A 221 -3.45 -2.96 26.34
N ASP A 222 -4.29 -2.74 27.35
CA ASP A 222 -5.71 -2.52 27.14
C ASP A 222 -5.92 -1.05 26.78
N ILE A 223 -5.64 -0.74 25.52
CA ILE A 223 -5.78 0.61 24.99
C ILE A 223 -7.27 0.86 24.86
N GLN A 224 -7.82 1.74 25.70
CA GLN A 224 -9.17 2.24 25.44
C GLN A 224 -9.16 2.87 24.06
N ALA A 225 -10.04 2.38 23.17
CA ALA A 225 -10.14 2.89 21.82
C ALA A 225 -10.27 4.41 21.88
N PRO A 226 -9.51 5.18 21.06
CA PRO A 226 -9.73 6.61 20.97
C PRO A 226 -11.21 6.85 20.68
N LEU A 227 -11.82 7.82 21.37
CA LEU A 227 -13.21 8.20 21.19
C LEU A 227 -13.52 8.23 19.69
N ASN A 228 -14.40 7.32 19.27
CA ASN A 228 -14.78 7.18 17.88
C ASN A 228 -15.33 8.54 17.40
N PRO A 229 -14.77 9.19 16.36
CA PRO A 229 -15.30 10.46 15.87
C PRO A 229 -16.72 10.32 15.27
N GLU A 230 -17.23 9.10 15.11
CA GLU A 230 -18.59 8.83 14.63
C GLU A 230 -19.68 8.99 15.71
N ASN A 231 -19.33 9.29 16.96
CA ASN A 231 -20.30 9.52 18.04
C ASN A 231 -20.42 11.01 18.45
N ILE A 232 -20.13 11.94 17.54
CA ILE A 232 -20.60 13.33 17.69
C ILE A 232 -22.04 13.36 17.19
N THR A 233 -22.96 13.00 18.09
CA THR A 233 -24.37 13.35 17.93
C THR A 233 -24.45 14.87 18.03
N TYR A 234 -24.69 15.56 16.91
CA TYR A 234 -25.09 16.95 16.95
C TYR A 234 -26.46 17.03 17.61
N PHE A 235 -26.49 17.37 18.91
CA PHE A 235 -27.68 17.91 19.53
C PHE A 235 -27.73 19.41 19.22
N LEU A 236 -28.58 19.78 18.27
CA LEU A 236 -29.23 21.08 18.18
C LEU A 236 -30.71 20.84 17.86
#